data_AF-A0AA36N655-F1
#
_entry.id   AF-A0AA36N655-F1
#
_cell.length_a   1.000
_cell.length_b   1.000
_cell.length_c   1.000
_cell.angle_alpha   90.00
_cell.angle_beta   90.00
_cell.angle_gamma   90.00
#
_symmetry.space_group_name_H-M   'P 1'
#
loop_
_entity.id
_entity.type
_entity.pdbx_description
1 polymer ?
#
loop_
_entity_poly.entity_id
_entity_poly.type
_entity_poly.pdbx_seq_one_letter_code
_entity_poly.pdbx_strand_id
1 'polypeptide(L)'
;RRSRLSVEEALAKARATDFRTVEEDEARAKERAEKRQPPAVQSPSREPPQRNGAQVLLASLLEAAREEGRVGATQQIRIQCPFCNAVNAARASERHRVICGACRSVFAVPSLR
;
A
#
# COMPACT_ATOMS: atom_id res chain seq x y z
N ARG A 1 6.19 33.78 -17.68
CA ARG A 1 6.49 33.95 -19.13
C ARG A 1 6.46 32.55 -19.76
N ARG A 2 5.41 32.18 -20.52
CA ARG A 2 5.34 30.88 -21.20
C ARG A 2 6.17 30.97 -22.48
N SER A 3 7.30 30.26 -22.53
CA SER A 3 8.13 30.17 -23.73
C SER A 3 7.34 29.46 -24.83
N ARG A 4 7.00 30.16 -25.92
CA ARG A 4 6.46 29.54 -27.14
C ARG A 4 7.62 28.85 -27.85
N LEU A 5 7.95 27.64 -27.42
CA LEU A 5 8.95 26.80 -28.09
C LEU A 5 8.42 26.47 -29.50
N SER A 6 9.31 26.48 -30.48
CA SER A 6 8.96 26.01 -31.83
C SER A 6 8.65 24.51 -31.80
N VAL A 7 7.88 24.02 -32.77
CA VAL A 7 7.51 22.60 -32.84
C VAL A 7 8.74 21.69 -32.89
N GLU A 8 9.79 22.11 -33.61
CA GLU A 8 11.06 21.40 -33.68
C GLU A 8 11.81 21.38 -32.35
N GLU A 9 11.84 22.51 -31.63
CA GLU A 9 12.44 22.58 -30.28
C GLU A 9 11.68 21.74 -29.26
N ALA A 10 10.35 21.68 -29.36
CA ALA A 10 9.51 20.85 -28.49
C ALA A 10 9.77 19.35 -28.74
N LEU A 11 9.87 18.93 -30.01
CA LEU A 11 10.18 17.55 -30.38
C LEU A 11 11.59 17.14 -29.95
N ALA A 12 12.58 18.02 -30.13
CA ALA A 12 13.94 17.76 -29.68
C ALA A 12 14.01 17.59 -28.15
N LYS A 13 13.29 18.42 -27.39
CA LYS A 13 13.21 18.31 -25.92
C LYS A 13 12.47 17.06 -25.45
N ALA A 14 11.38 16.68 -26.13
CA ALA A 14 10.66 15.45 -25.83
C ALA A 14 11.56 14.23 -25.99
N ARG A 15 12.24 14.10 -27.14
CA ARG A 15 13.19 13.00 -27.39
C ARG A 15 14.33 12.97 -26.37
N ALA A 16 14.91 14.12 -26.05
CA ALA A 16 15.97 14.20 -25.03
C ALA A 16 15.48 13.77 -23.64
N THR A 17 14.18 13.91 -23.34
CA THR A 17 13.57 13.46 -22.09
C THR A 17 13.40 11.94 -22.10
N ASP A 18 12.90 11.38 -23.21
CA ASP A 18 12.69 9.94 -23.38
C ASP A 18 14.01 9.14 -23.22
N PHE A 19 15.10 9.61 -23.84
CA PHE A 19 16.41 8.96 -23.71
C PHE A 19 16.93 8.96 -22.26
N ARG A 20 16.75 10.07 -21.54
CA ARG A 20 17.17 10.16 -20.13
C ARG A 20 16.37 9.23 -19.24
N THR A 21 15.06 9.09 -19.47
CA THR A 21 14.24 8.16 -18.69
C THR A 21 14.63 6.70 -18.92
N VAL A 22 15.02 6.32 -20.13
CA VAL A 22 15.51 4.95 -20.41
C VAL A 22 16.84 4.69 -19.70
N GLU A 23 17.78 5.64 -19.74
CA GLU A 23 19.06 5.52 -19.03
C GLU A 23 18.88 5.42 -17.51
N GLU A 24 17.99 6.22 -16.92
CA GLU A 24 17.66 6.18 -15.49
C GLU A 24 16.98 4.88 -15.07
N ASP A 25 16.08 4.35 -15.90
CA ASP A 25 15.39 3.08 -15.63
C ASP A 25 16.33 1.88 -15.78
N GLU A 26 17.24 1.89 -16.76
CA GLU A 26 18.28 0.87 -16.90
C GLU A 26 19.25 0.88 -15.70
N ALA A 27 19.67 2.07 -15.24
CA ALA A 27 20.51 2.20 -14.06
C ALA A 27 19.82 1.65 -12.80
N ARG A 28 18.53 1.98 -12.61
CA ARG A 28 17.72 1.48 -11.49
C ARG A 28 17.49 -0.02 -11.57
N ALA A 29 17.32 -0.57 -12.78
CA ALA A 29 17.19 -2.01 -12.98
C ALA A 29 18.49 -2.75 -12.62
N LYS A 30 19.66 -2.22 -13.02
CA LYS A 30 20.97 -2.77 -12.66
C LYS A 30 21.21 -2.72 -11.15
N GLU A 31 20.91 -1.61 -10.50
CA GLU A 31 21.04 -1.47 -9.03
C GLU A 31 20.17 -2.48 -8.27
N ARG A 32 18.93 -2.71 -8.73
CA ARG A 32 18.06 -3.74 -8.13
C ARG A 32 18.58 -5.15 -8.37
N ALA A 33 19.15 -5.42 -9.55
CA ALA A 33 19.72 -6.73 -9.86
C ALA A 33 20.94 -7.03 -8.99
N GLU A 34 21.81 -6.04 -8.79
CA GLU A 34 23.00 -6.15 -7.94
C GLU A 34 22.62 -6.34 -6.47
N LYS A 35 21.67 -5.54 -5.95
CA LYS A 35 21.15 -5.72 -4.58
C LYS A 35 20.39 -7.02 -4.37
N ARG A 36 19.87 -7.64 -5.44
CA ARG A 36 19.15 -8.92 -5.39
C ARG A 36 20.05 -10.12 -5.44
N GLN A 37 21.36 -9.98 -5.63
CA GLN A 37 22.28 -11.11 -5.59
C GLN A 37 22.33 -11.64 -4.15
N PRO A 38 21.69 -12.78 -3.84
CA PRO A 38 21.77 -13.35 -2.51
C PRO A 38 23.17 -13.95 -2.34
N PRO A 39 23.80 -13.88 -1.15
CA PRO A 39 24.96 -14.71 -0.88
C PRO A 39 24.57 -16.16 -1.13
N ALA A 40 25.39 -16.86 -1.91
CA ALA A 40 25.15 -18.23 -2.33
C ALA A 40 24.68 -19.08 -1.14
N VAL A 41 23.51 -19.70 -1.31
CA VAL A 41 22.91 -20.61 -0.34
C VAL A 41 23.85 -21.81 -0.18
N GLN A 42 24.74 -21.74 0.80
CA GLN A 42 25.37 -22.91 1.37
C GLN A 42 24.49 -23.35 2.54
N SER A 43 23.72 -24.41 2.31
CA SER A 43 23.24 -25.30 3.37
C SER A 43 24.17 -26.52 3.35
N PRO A 44 24.60 -27.11 4.50
CA PRO A 44 23.65 -27.55 5.51
C PRO A 44 24.11 -27.48 6.99
N SER A 45 23.11 -27.54 7.87
CA SER A 45 23.10 -28.20 9.19
C SER A 45 24.11 -27.77 10.28
N ARG A 46 23.59 -27.09 11.31
CA ARG A 46 23.70 -27.49 12.73
C ARG A 46 22.93 -26.49 13.60
N GLU A 47 21.97 -26.98 14.37
CA GLU A 47 21.29 -26.21 15.41
C GLU A 47 22.30 -25.63 16.42
N PRO A 48 22.03 -24.44 16.99
CA PRO A 48 22.42 -24.13 18.35
C PRO A 48 21.20 -24.20 19.29
N PRO A 49 21.24 -25.01 20.37
CA PRO A 49 20.24 -24.91 21.41
C PRO A 49 20.54 -23.68 22.28
N GLN A 50 19.49 -22.88 22.51
CA GLN A 50 19.31 -21.86 23.54
C GLN A 50 20.16 -20.56 23.46
N ARG A 51 19.46 -19.43 23.25
CA ARG A 51 19.38 -18.27 24.18
C ARG A 51 18.37 -17.20 23.72
N ASN A 52 17.09 -17.54 23.79
CA ASN A 52 15.95 -16.90 24.50
C ASN A 52 15.86 -15.38 24.80
N GLY A 53 16.64 -14.48 24.19
CA GLY A 53 16.42 -13.02 24.36
C GLY A 53 16.21 -12.31 23.02
N ALA A 54 17.15 -12.50 22.10
CA ALA A 54 17.13 -11.82 20.81
C ALA A 54 15.97 -12.26 19.91
N GLN A 55 15.57 -13.54 19.94
CA GLN A 55 14.39 -13.99 19.20
C GLN A 55 13.09 -13.46 19.76
N VAL A 56 12.98 -13.26 21.08
CA VAL A 56 11.79 -12.66 21.70
C VAL A 56 11.70 -11.18 21.32
N LEU A 57 12.81 -10.44 21.39
CA LEU A 57 12.85 -9.04 20.95
C LEU A 57 12.60 -8.90 19.44
N LEU A 58 13.15 -9.80 18.63
CA LEU A 58 12.91 -9.81 17.18
C LEU A 58 11.45 -10.17 16.87
N ALA A 59 10.86 -11.12 17.58
CA ALA A 59 9.44 -11.45 17.46
C ALA A 59 8.56 -10.27 17.89
N SER A 60 8.85 -9.61 19.02
CA SER A 60 8.12 -8.42 19.47
C SER A 60 8.28 -7.22 18.51
N LEU A 61 9.46 -7.02 17.91
CA LEU A 61 9.66 -6.00 16.89
C LEU A 61 8.93 -6.34 15.58
N LEU A 62 8.89 -7.61 15.18
CA LEU A 62 8.14 -8.06 14.01
C LEU A 62 6.61 -8.02 14.24
N GLU A 63 6.15 -8.24 15.47
CA GLU A 63 4.75 -8.05 15.88
C GLU A 63 4.39 -6.56 15.93
N ALA A 64 5.24 -5.71 16.53
CA ALA A 64 5.05 -4.26 16.53
C ALA A 64 5.04 -3.68 15.10
N ALA A 65 5.94 -4.14 14.22
CA ALA A 65 5.97 -3.74 12.81
C ALA A 65 4.73 -4.24 12.02
N ARG A 66 4.09 -5.34 12.44
CA ARG A 66 2.78 -5.75 11.91
C ARG A 66 1.64 -4.90 12.46
N GLU A 67 1.76 -4.40 13.69
CA GLU A 67 0.78 -3.51 14.32
C GLU A 67 0.90 -2.05 13.89
N GLU A 68 2.03 -1.61 13.32
CA GLU A 68 2.13 -0.30 12.66
C GLU A 68 1.19 -0.15 11.45
N GLY A 69 0.64 -1.25 10.93
CA GLY A 69 -0.47 -1.25 9.97
C GLY A 69 -1.88 -1.16 10.58
N ARG A 70 -2.00 -1.15 11.92
CA ARG A 70 -3.26 -1.05 12.69
C ARG A 70 -3.50 0.33 13.29
N VAL A 71 -2.84 1.37 12.77
CA VAL A 71 -3.28 2.76 12.98
C VAL A 71 -4.59 2.96 12.20
N GLY A 72 -5.71 2.64 12.86
CA GLY A 72 -7.06 2.80 12.34
C GLY A 72 -7.79 1.48 12.10
N ALA A 73 -8.01 0.69 13.14
CA ALA A 73 -9.10 -0.28 13.13
C ALA A 73 -10.43 0.47 13.03
N THR A 74 -10.81 0.91 11.83
CA THR A 74 -12.15 1.40 11.54
C THR A 74 -13.09 0.23 11.79
N GLN A 75 -13.72 0.19 12.97
CA GLN A 75 -14.65 -0.86 13.33
C GLN A 75 -15.69 -0.97 12.21
N GLN A 76 -15.80 -2.14 11.58
CA GLN A 76 -16.84 -2.37 10.59
C GLN A 76 -18.14 -2.66 11.33
N ILE A 77 -19.15 -1.84 11.12
CA ILE A 77 -20.50 -2.03 11.64
C ILE A 77 -21.39 -2.63 10.55
N ARG A 78 -22.33 -3.49 10.96
CA ARG A 78 -23.36 -4.04 10.08
C ARG A 78 -24.62 -3.20 10.23
N ILE A 79 -25.14 -2.71 9.11
CA ILE A 79 -26.32 -1.85 9.08
C ILE A 79 -27.34 -2.42 8.10
N GLN A 80 -28.58 -2.52 8.55
CA GLN A 80 -29.68 -2.96 7.72
C GLN A 80 -30.19 -1.81 6.84
N CYS A 81 -30.30 -2.06 5.53
CA CYS A 81 -30.86 -1.09 4.61
C CYS A 81 -32.36 -0.90 4.89
N PRO A 82 -32.86 0.34 5.08
CA PRO A 82 -34.27 0.57 5.40
C PRO A 82 -35.22 0.32 4.22
N PHE A 83 -34.70 0.15 2.99
CA PHE A 83 -35.52 0.00 1.78
C PHE A 83 -35.67 -1.45 1.33
N CYS A 84 -34.63 -2.28 1.48
CA CYS A 84 -34.63 -3.66 1.00
C CYS A 84 -34.23 -4.70 2.07
N ASN A 85 -34.00 -4.25 3.31
CA ASN A 85 -33.58 -5.08 4.44
C ASN A 85 -32.24 -5.84 4.28
N ALA A 86 -31.48 -5.58 3.21
CA ALA A 86 -30.15 -6.14 3.03
C ALA A 86 -29.17 -5.61 4.08
N VAL A 87 -28.30 -6.49 4.58
CA VAL A 87 -27.25 -6.13 5.55
C VAL A 87 -26.04 -5.61 4.78
N ASN A 88 -25.62 -4.39 5.08
CA ASN A 88 -24.44 -3.75 4.49
C ASN A 88 -23.37 -3.58 5.56
N ALA A 89 -22.10 -3.70 5.18
CA ALA A 89 -20.97 -3.38 6.05
C ALA A 89 -20.53 -1.93 5.78
N ALA A 90 -20.48 -1.12 6.84
CA ALA A 90 -20.02 0.27 6.78
C ALA A 90 -18.95 0.49 7.87
N ARG A 91 -18.11 1.52 7.73
CA ARG A 91 -17.09 1.83 8.74
C ARG A 91 -17.69 2.75 9.81
N ALA A 92 -17.49 2.42 11.09
CA ALA A 92 -18.08 3.13 12.23
C ALA A 92 -17.69 4.61 12.34
N SER A 93 -16.54 5.00 11.78
CA SER A 93 -16.05 6.38 11.77
C SER A 93 -16.64 7.24 10.65
N GLU A 94 -17.41 6.67 9.73
CA GLU A 94 -17.94 7.39 8.59
C GLU A 94 -19.25 8.10 8.97
N ARG A 95 -19.18 9.42 9.21
CA ARG A 95 -20.35 10.32 9.22
C ARG A 95 -20.92 10.53 7.81
N HIS A 96 -21.05 9.45 7.04
CA HIS A 96 -21.31 9.52 5.61
C HIS A 96 -22.50 8.68 5.18
N ARG A 97 -22.93 8.99 3.96
CA ARG A 97 -24.00 8.28 3.27
C ARG A 97 -23.50 6.90 2.86
N VAL A 98 -24.22 5.86 3.24
CA VAL A 98 -23.97 4.47 2.84
C VAL A 98 -24.82 4.16 1.62
N ILE A 99 -24.20 3.54 0.62
CA ILE A 99 -24.89 3.04 -0.58
C ILE A 99 -25.16 1.55 -0.38
N CYS A 100 -26.43 1.14 -0.49
CA CYS A 100 -26.79 -0.27 -0.38
C CYS A 100 -26.32 -1.05 -1.60
N GLY A 101 -25.59 -2.15 -1.41
CA GLY A 101 -25.14 -3.01 -2.52
C GLY A 101 -26.28 -3.73 -3.26
N ALA A 102 -27.42 -3.97 -2.60
CA ALA A 102 -28.54 -4.71 -3.17
C ALA A 102 -29.50 -3.83 -3.99
N CYS A 103 -30.01 -2.74 -3.41
CA CYS A 103 -30.99 -1.87 -4.07
C CYS A 103 -30.44 -0.51 -4.50
N ARG A 104 -29.13 -0.25 -4.30
CA ARG A 104 -28.45 1.02 -4.63
C ARG A 104 -29.03 2.28 -3.99
N SER A 105 -29.90 2.13 -2.99
CA SER A 105 -30.40 3.24 -2.20
C SER A 105 -29.29 3.87 -1.34
N VAL A 106 -29.43 5.15 -1.06
CA VAL A 106 -28.47 5.94 -0.26
C VAL A 106 -29.13 6.33 1.06
N PHE A 107 -28.50 6.00 2.18
CA PHE A 107 -29.02 6.36 3.51
C PHE A 107 -27.89 6.85 4.43
N ALA A 108 -28.21 7.70 5.40
CA ALA A 108 -27.23 8.24 6.34
C ALA A 108 -27.18 7.39 7.61
N VAL A 109 -25.98 7.23 8.17
CA VAL A 109 -25.77 6.51 9.44
C VAL A 109 -25.56 7.55 10.54
N PRO A 110 -26.36 7.55 11.62
CA PRO A 110 -26.15 8.46 12.74
C PRO A 110 -24.85 8.10 13.46
N SER A 111 -24.03 9.10 13.80
CA SER A 111 -22.89 8.88 14.70
C SER A 111 -23.41 8.77 16.13
N LEU A 112 -23.11 7.67 16.80
CA LEU A 112 -23.29 7.54 18.25
C LEU A 112 -22.42 8.61 18.94
N ARG A 113 -23.04 9.56 19.64
CA ARG A 113 -22.35 10.54 20.50
C ARG A 113 -22.17 9.96 21.89
#